data_AF-A0A2T5X7J1-F1
#
_entry.id   AF-A0A2T5X7J1-F1
#
_cell.length_a   1.000
_cell.length_b   1.000
_cell.length_c   1.000
_cell.angle_alpha   90.00
_cell.angle_beta   90.00
_cell.angle_gamma   90.00
#
_symmetry.space_group_name_H-M   'P 1'
#
loop_
_entity.id
_entity.type
_entity.pdbx_description
1 polymer ?
#
loop_
_entity_poly.entity_id
_entity_poly.type
_entity_poly.pdbx_seq_one_letter_code
_entity_poly.pdbx_strand_id
1 'polypeptide(L)'
;MSRFTSALVFASPLGVGSFYSDEYRVNWCANLVEGSSGGPYWLPLPSFEDHLKIESMVIDSIEPELVADSLILLLGAVFGSESLNWLLRESQNLIFPDDGKPVIAPYWDLADDVRNCCIRDLSNRIKIGVTALDEHSLMGAEAVSLLRGFGFRVEVFESVNL
;
A
#
# COMPACT_ATOMS: atom_id res chain seq x y z
N MET A 1 -11.98 -18.91 -13.51
CA MET A 1 -11.32 -18.21 -12.38
C MET A 1 -9.90 -17.97 -12.80
N SER A 2 -9.54 -16.71 -13.04
CA SER A 2 -8.14 -16.31 -13.19
C SER A 2 -7.49 -16.44 -11.82
N ARG A 3 -6.43 -17.25 -11.76
CA ARG A 3 -5.64 -17.44 -10.55
C ARG A 3 -4.61 -16.32 -10.52
N PHE A 4 -4.57 -15.53 -9.44
CA PHE A 4 -3.59 -14.48 -9.28
C PHE A 4 -2.63 -14.85 -8.16
N THR A 5 -1.40 -14.38 -8.24
CA THR A 5 -0.36 -14.78 -7.29
C THR A 5 0.05 -13.66 -6.37
N SER A 6 0.66 -14.05 -5.25
CA SER A 6 1.02 -13.13 -4.21
C SER A 6 2.14 -12.20 -4.63
N ALA A 7 2.13 -10.98 -4.09
CA ALA A 7 3.28 -10.09 -4.13
C ALA A 7 3.63 -9.65 -2.72
N LEU A 8 4.91 -9.49 -2.43
CA LEU A 8 5.38 -8.76 -1.27
C LEU A 8 5.59 -7.30 -1.67
N VAL A 9 4.99 -6.40 -0.92
CA VAL A 9 5.27 -4.97 -1.02
C VAL A 9 5.94 -4.52 0.26
N PHE A 10 6.94 -3.66 0.13
CA PHE A 10 7.59 -3.02 1.25
C PHE A 10 7.76 -1.53 0.99
N ALA A 11 7.67 -0.75 2.06
CA ALA A 11 7.83 0.69 2.01
C ALA A 11 9.05 1.11 2.81
N SER A 12 9.77 2.08 2.26
CA SER A 12 10.96 2.65 2.89
C SER A 12 10.92 4.18 2.79
N PRO A 13 11.37 4.91 3.83
CA PRO A 13 11.51 6.35 3.72
C PRO A 13 12.51 6.73 2.62
N LEU A 14 12.25 7.82 1.91
CA LEU A 14 13.22 8.40 0.96
C LEU A 14 14.45 9.00 1.67
N GLY A 15 14.30 9.38 2.93
CA GLY A 15 15.29 10.17 3.67
C GLY A 15 15.19 11.67 3.34
N VAL A 16 15.97 12.49 4.06
CA VAL A 16 15.98 13.96 3.92
C VAL A 16 17.41 14.48 3.83
N GLY A 17 17.66 15.43 2.93
CA GLY A 17 18.96 16.09 2.78
C GLY A 17 20.11 15.09 2.60
N SER A 18 21.13 15.17 3.47
CA SER A 18 22.29 14.26 3.45
C SER A 18 21.97 12.82 3.85
N PHE A 19 20.78 12.55 4.37
CA PHE A 19 20.32 11.20 4.74
C PHE A 19 19.44 10.56 3.68
N TYR A 20 19.26 11.23 2.55
CA TYR A 20 18.66 10.63 1.37
C TYR A 20 19.56 9.50 0.86
N SER A 21 18.99 8.31 0.64
CA SER A 21 19.72 7.14 0.16
C SER A 21 18.82 6.29 -0.75
N ASP A 22 19.44 5.68 -1.76
CA ASP A 22 18.77 4.72 -2.63
C ASP A 22 18.59 3.35 -1.95
N GLU A 23 19.29 3.10 -0.83
CA GLU A 23 19.15 1.87 -0.04
C GLU A 23 17.76 1.76 0.62
N TYR A 24 17.15 0.58 0.56
CA TYR A 24 15.88 0.31 1.23
C TYR A 24 16.09 0.04 2.72
N ARG A 25 15.58 0.95 3.56
CA ARG A 25 15.41 0.78 5.01
C ARG A 25 13.98 0.33 5.25
N VAL A 26 13.76 -0.98 5.25
CA VAL A 26 12.43 -1.57 5.32
C VAL A 26 11.92 -1.49 6.75
N ASN A 27 10.86 -0.68 6.97
CA ASN A 27 10.17 -0.59 8.27
C ASN A 27 8.76 -1.19 8.22
N TRP A 28 8.23 -1.45 7.03
CA TRP A 28 6.88 -1.97 6.84
C TRP A 28 6.78 -2.80 5.58
N CYS A 29 6.00 -3.88 5.66
CA CYS A 29 5.73 -4.79 4.57
C CYS A 29 4.26 -5.24 4.58
N ALA A 30 3.71 -5.58 3.43
CA ALA A 30 2.45 -6.28 3.29
C ALA A 30 2.51 -7.30 2.15
N ASN A 31 1.81 -8.41 2.32
CA ASN A 31 1.58 -9.36 1.24
C ASN A 31 0.25 -9.04 0.56
N LEU A 32 0.25 -8.96 -0.77
CA LEU A 32 -0.96 -9.12 -1.56
C LEU A 32 -1.24 -10.62 -1.64
N VAL A 33 -2.38 -11.08 -1.15
CA VAL A 33 -2.73 -12.49 -1.08
C VAL A 33 -3.95 -12.78 -1.96
N GLU A 34 -3.91 -13.92 -2.66
CA GLU A 34 -5.06 -14.49 -3.34
C GLU A 34 -6.08 -14.98 -2.29
N GLY A 35 -7.18 -14.25 -2.10
CA GLY A 35 -8.27 -14.69 -1.23
C GLY A 35 -9.18 -15.70 -1.93
N SER A 36 -9.37 -16.87 -1.31
CA SER A 36 -10.10 -17.99 -1.91
C SER A 36 -11.62 -17.77 -2.02
N SER A 37 -12.21 -16.89 -1.20
CA SER A 37 -13.66 -16.63 -1.18
C SER A 37 -14.07 -15.15 -1.06
N GLY A 38 -13.13 -14.26 -0.73
CA GLY A 38 -13.40 -12.83 -0.46
C GLY A 38 -12.74 -11.85 -1.43
N GLY A 39 -12.10 -12.34 -2.50
CA GLY A 39 -11.27 -11.52 -3.38
C GLY A 39 -9.85 -11.31 -2.85
N PRO A 40 -8.97 -10.68 -3.63
CA PRO A 40 -7.61 -10.38 -3.20
C PRO A 40 -7.59 -9.39 -2.04
N TYR A 41 -6.59 -9.49 -1.18
CA TYR A 41 -6.47 -8.60 -0.01
C TYR A 41 -5.02 -8.34 0.35
N TRP A 42 -4.77 -7.18 0.94
CA TRP A 42 -3.52 -6.88 1.60
C TRP A 42 -3.49 -7.46 3.00
N LEU A 43 -2.39 -8.12 3.33
CA LEU A 43 -2.05 -8.64 4.64
C LEU A 43 -0.79 -7.93 5.15
N PRO A 44 -0.93 -6.82 5.89
CA PRO A 44 0.20 -6.17 6.53
C PRO A 44 0.93 -7.15 7.45
N LEU A 45 2.25 -7.21 7.31
CA LEU A 45 3.08 -7.99 8.21
C LEU A 45 3.26 -7.21 9.52
N PRO A 46 3.39 -7.91 10.67
CA PRO A 46 3.69 -7.26 11.95
C PRO A 46 4.91 -6.35 11.79
N SER A 47 4.70 -5.06 12.03
CA SER A 47 5.79 -4.08 12.06
C SER A 47 6.40 -4.04 13.46
N PHE A 48 7.61 -3.48 13.59
CA PHE A 48 8.23 -3.25 14.91
C PHE A 48 7.42 -2.27 15.77
N GLU A 49 6.58 -1.44 15.15
CA GLU A 49 5.73 -0.46 15.81
C GLU A 49 4.27 -0.94 15.84
N ASP A 50 3.76 -1.16 17.05
CA ASP A 50 2.45 -1.78 17.34
C ASP A 50 1.27 -0.78 17.18
N HIS A 51 1.49 0.32 16.45
CA HIS A 51 0.59 1.48 16.39
C HIS A 51 -0.57 1.32 15.39
N LEU A 52 -0.50 0.33 14.50
CA LEU A 52 -1.51 0.06 13.48
C LEU A 52 -2.06 -1.35 13.62
N LYS A 53 -3.40 -1.46 13.71
CA LYS A 53 -4.11 -2.74 13.75
C LYS A 53 -4.86 -2.94 12.42
N ILE A 54 -4.11 -2.99 11.33
CA ILE A 54 -4.67 -3.36 10.03
C ILE A 54 -4.46 -4.87 9.87
N GLU A 55 -5.49 -5.66 10.20
CA GLU A 55 -5.43 -7.12 10.12
C GLU A 55 -5.43 -7.60 8.67
N SER A 56 -6.29 -7.01 7.84
CA SER A 56 -6.31 -7.21 6.39
C SER A 56 -7.12 -6.10 5.73
N MET A 57 -6.93 -5.91 4.43
CA MET A 57 -7.71 -4.96 3.62
C MET A 57 -8.09 -5.63 2.30
N VAL A 58 -9.38 -5.87 2.10
CA VAL A 58 -9.92 -6.47 0.87
C VAL A 58 -9.86 -5.46 -0.28
N ILE A 59 -9.63 -5.96 -1.49
CA ILE A 59 -9.67 -5.19 -2.73
C ILE A 59 -10.86 -5.67 -3.56
N ASP A 60 -11.78 -4.75 -3.85
CA ASP A 60 -13.08 -5.09 -4.46
C ASP A 60 -13.00 -5.45 -5.95
N SER A 61 -11.87 -5.18 -6.59
CA SER A 61 -11.60 -5.43 -8.01
C SER A 61 -10.13 -5.73 -8.24
N ILE A 62 -9.87 -6.51 -9.28
CA ILE A 62 -8.53 -6.86 -9.78
C ILE A 62 -8.00 -5.83 -10.78
N GLU A 63 -8.78 -4.78 -11.08
CA GLU A 63 -8.36 -3.72 -11.99
C GLU A 63 -7.09 -3.03 -11.46
N PRO A 64 -6.06 -2.80 -12.31
CA PRO A 64 -4.78 -2.26 -11.87
C PRO A 64 -4.88 -0.93 -11.11
N GLU A 65 -5.85 -0.08 -11.48
CA GLU A 65 -6.12 1.19 -10.80
C GLU A 65 -6.59 0.96 -9.36
N LEU A 66 -7.55 0.06 -9.15
CA LEU A 66 -8.03 -0.23 -7.80
C LEU A 66 -6.96 -0.95 -6.96
N VAL A 67 -6.13 -1.80 -7.57
CA VAL A 67 -4.97 -2.40 -6.89
C VAL A 67 -3.99 -1.32 -6.45
N ALA A 68 -3.67 -0.35 -7.31
CA ALA A 68 -2.80 0.77 -6.96
C ALA A 68 -3.42 1.66 -5.86
N ASP A 69 -4.71 1.99 -5.98
CA ASP A 69 -5.42 2.83 -5.01
C ASP A 69 -5.54 2.15 -3.64
N SER A 70 -5.76 0.83 -3.62
CA SER A 70 -5.77 0.06 -2.38
C SER A 70 -4.42 0.13 -1.66
N LEU A 71 -3.31 0.06 -2.41
CA LEU A 71 -1.98 0.20 -1.84
C LEU A 71 -1.72 1.63 -1.36
N ILE A 72 -2.17 2.66 -2.10
CA ILE A 72 -2.06 4.06 -1.69
C ILE A 72 -2.82 4.30 -0.38
N LEU A 73 -4.04 3.79 -0.26
CA LEU A 73 -4.84 3.89 0.97
C LEU A 73 -4.15 3.17 2.13
N LEU A 74 -3.64 1.96 1.90
CA LEU A 74 -2.90 1.21 2.92
C LEU A 74 -1.66 1.95 3.39
N LEU A 75 -0.86 2.49 2.47
CA LEU A 75 0.31 3.31 2.79
C LEU A 75 -0.08 4.62 3.47
N GLY A 76 -1.21 5.22 3.09
CA GLY A 76 -1.78 6.41 3.73
C GLY A 76 -2.15 6.15 5.19
N ALA A 77 -2.77 5.02 5.48
CA ALA A 77 -3.08 4.60 6.85
C ALA A 77 -1.82 4.43 7.71
N VAL A 78 -0.74 3.90 7.11
CA VAL A 78 0.50 3.56 7.82
C VAL A 78 1.44 4.74 7.97
N PHE A 79 1.65 5.52 6.91
CA PHE A 79 2.66 6.56 6.81
C PHE A 79 2.10 7.98 6.71
N GLY A 80 0.78 8.11 6.61
CA GLY A 80 0.11 9.40 6.46
C GLY A 80 0.49 10.40 7.53
N SER A 81 0.64 11.65 7.13
CA SER A 81 0.73 12.75 8.07
C SER A 81 -0.55 12.86 8.89
N GLU A 82 -0.51 13.57 10.02
CA GLU A 82 -1.71 13.83 10.83
C GLU A 82 -2.86 14.44 9.99
N SER A 83 -2.51 15.34 9.07
CA SER A 83 -3.45 15.94 8.12
C SER A 83 -4.04 14.92 7.15
N LEU A 84 -3.24 13.98 6.64
CA LEU A 84 -3.74 12.91 5.78
C LEU A 84 -4.65 11.95 6.56
N ASN A 85 -4.28 11.59 7.78
CA ASN A 85 -5.09 10.72 8.63
C ASN A 85 -6.44 11.36 8.98
N TRP A 86 -6.46 12.67 9.22
CA TRP A 86 -7.70 13.42 9.38
C TRP A 86 -8.56 13.37 8.12
N LEU A 87 -7.98 13.62 6.94
CA LEU A 87 -8.70 13.57 5.67
C LEU A 87 -9.29 12.17 5.41
N LEU A 88 -8.50 11.12 5.58
CA LEU A 88 -8.93 9.74 5.40
C LEU A 88 -10.05 9.34 6.38
N ARG A 89 -10.04 9.92 7.58
CA ARG A 89 -11.13 9.74 8.54
C ARG A 89 -12.41 10.45 8.10
N GLU A 90 -12.32 11.71 7.70
CA GLU A 90 -13.47 12.49 7.23
C GLU A 90 -14.08 11.89 5.96
N SER A 91 -13.24 11.34 5.08
CA SER A 91 -13.66 10.62 3.88
C SER A 91 -14.10 9.17 4.17
N GLN A 92 -14.25 8.77 5.44
CA GLN A 92 -14.70 7.45 5.88
C GLN A 92 -13.83 6.27 5.39
N ASN A 93 -12.57 6.51 5.03
CA ASN A 93 -11.61 5.49 4.63
C ASN A 93 -10.83 4.94 5.84
N LEU A 94 -10.75 5.70 6.94
CA LEU A 94 -10.20 5.26 8.22
C LEU A 94 -11.23 5.34 9.35
N ILE A 95 -11.32 4.27 10.12
CA ILE A 95 -12.12 4.15 11.33
C ILE A 95 -11.18 4.09 12.53
N PHE A 96 -11.53 4.80 13.61
CA PHE A 96 -10.81 4.76 14.88
C PHE A 96 -11.72 4.10 15.92
N PRO A 97 -11.57 2.80 16.19
CA PRO A 97 -12.29 2.11 17.24
C PRO A 97 -11.89 2.64 18.63
N ASP A 98 -12.58 2.14 19.66
CA ASP A 98 -12.36 2.55 21.06
C ASP A 98 -10.93 2.29 21.58
N ASP A 99 -10.16 1.40 20.91
CA ASP A 99 -8.76 1.13 21.23
C ASP A 99 -7.78 2.17 20.64
N GLY A 100 -8.30 3.15 19.89
CA GLY A 100 -7.56 4.27 19.32
C GLY A 100 -6.65 3.92 18.15
N LYS A 101 -6.62 2.65 17.70
CA LYS A 101 -5.76 2.22 16.59
C LYS A 101 -6.53 2.35 15.26
N PRO A 102 -5.99 3.02 14.23
CA PRO A 102 -6.69 3.18 12.96
C PRO A 102 -6.90 1.83 12.26
N VAL A 103 -8.09 1.65 11.68
CA VAL A 103 -8.49 0.50 10.86
C VAL A 103 -9.02 1.03 9.53
N ILE A 104 -8.72 0.37 8.43
CA ILE A 104 -9.25 0.72 7.10
C ILE A 104 -10.71 0.28 7.01
N ALA A 105 -11.57 1.13 6.45
CA ALA A 105 -12.98 0.82 6.28
C ALA A 105 -13.20 -0.40 5.36
N PRO A 106 -14.16 -1.31 5.68
CA PRO A 106 -14.41 -2.49 4.85
C PRO A 106 -14.89 -2.20 3.42
N TYR A 107 -15.56 -1.05 3.23
CA TYR A 107 -16.07 -0.58 1.93
C TYR A 107 -15.42 0.76 1.61
N TRP A 108 -14.10 0.76 1.56
CA TRP A 108 -13.33 1.96 1.26
C TRP A 108 -13.57 2.38 -0.20
N ASP A 109 -13.60 3.69 -0.43
CA ASP A 109 -13.69 4.27 -1.76
C ASP A 109 -12.82 5.54 -1.77
N LEU A 110 -11.76 5.50 -2.57
CA LEU A 110 -10.76 6.55 -2.58
C LEU A 110 -11.11 7.57 -3.65
N ALA A 111 -11.99 8.51 -3.29
CA ALA A 111 -12.35 9.63 -4.17
C ALA A 111 -11.10 10.36 -4.72
N ASP A 112 -11.20 10.86 -5.96
CA ASP A 112 -10.06 11.41 -6.70
C ASP A 112 -9.27 12.49 -5.94
N ASP A 113 -9.96 13.37 -5.22
CA ASP A 113 -9.34 14.44 -4.44
C ASP A 113 -8.60 13.90 -3.21
N VAL A 114 -9.17 12.90 -2.53
CA VAL A 114 -8.52 12.17 -1.43
C VAL A 114 -7.31 11.40 -1.93
N ARG A 115 -7.46 10.66 -3.04
CA ARG A 115 -6.37 9.95 -3.73
C ARG A 115 -5.21 10.88 -4.06
N ASN A 116 -5.49 12.01 -4.68
CA ASN A 116 -4.47 13.00 -5.03
C ASN A 116 -3.76 13.57 -3.79
N CYS A 117 -4.47 13.75 -2.68
CA CYS A 117 -3.87 14.14 -1.41
C CYS A 117 -2.94 13.06 -0.86
N CYS A 118 -3.34 11.78 -0.88
CA CYS A 118 -2.50 10.65 -0.49
C CYS A 118 -1.23 10.59 -1.34
N ILE A 119 -1.37 10.66 -2.66
CA ILE A 119 -0.25 10.63 -3.61
C ILE A 119 0.74 11.76 -3.30
N ARG A 120 0.26 12.99 -3.15
CA ARG A 120 1.12 14.16 -2.87
C ARG A 120 1.88 14.03 -1.56
N ASP A 121 1.22 13.54 -0.50
CA ASP A 121 1.84 13.35 0.81
C ASP A 121 2.89 12.22 0.75
N LEU A 122 2.52 11.07 0.19
CA LEU A 122 3.32 9.85 0.29
C LEU A 122 4.47 9.78 -0.73
N SER A 123 4.24 10.17 -1.99
CA SER A 123 5.25 10.03 -3.06
C SER A 123 6.56 10.77 -2.78
N ASN A 124 6.50 11.84 -1.97
CA ASN A 124 7.66 12.63 -1.56
C ASN A 124 8.30 12.15 -0.25
N ARG A 125 7.76 11.11 0.38
CA ARG A 125 8.18 10.62 1.70
C ARG A 125 8.67 9.18 1.65
N ILE A 126 8.07 8.37 0.80
CA ILE A 126 8.35 6.93 0.71
C ILE A 126 8.72 6.48 -0.70
N LYS A 127 9.47 5.40 -0.77
CA LYS A 127 9.67 4.55 -1.94
C LYS A 127 9.10 3.17 -1.68
N ILE A 128 8.67 2.53 -2.74
CA ILE A 128 7.96 1.25 -2.73
C ILE A 128 8.88 0.21 -3.37
N GLY A 129 9.04 -0.93 -2.72
CA GLY A 129 9.63 -2.12 -3.30
C GLY A 129 8.56 -3.16 -3.53
N VAL A 130 8.59 -3.81 -4.69
CA VAL A 130 7.63 -4.85 -5.07
C VAL A 130 8.40 -6.10 -5.44
N THR A 131 8.00 -7.23 -4.88
CA THR A 131 8.46 -8.57 -5.26
C THR A 131 7.24 -9.38 -5.64
N ALA A 132 6.98 -9.50 -6.94
CA ALA A 132 5.94 -10.38 -7.45
C ALA A 132 6.46 -11.83 -7.48
N LEU A 133 5.62 -12.79 -7.09
CA LEU A 133 5.99 -14.21 -7.11
C LEU A 133 6.10 -14.74 -8.56
N ASP A 134 5.21 -14.27 -9.43
CA ASP A 134 5.22 -14.57 -10.87
C ASP A 134 4.48 -13.48 -11.66
N GLU A 135 4.37 -13.69 -12.97
CA GLU A 135 3.73 -12.80 -13.95
C GLU A 135 2.22 -12.63 -13.78
N HIS A 136 1.56 -13.45 -12.96
CA HIS A 136 0.13 -13.37 -12.67
C HIS A 136 -0.17 -12.59 -11.40
N SER A 137 0.81 -11.90 -10.82
CA SER A 137 0.54 -11.02 -9.68
C SER A 137 -0.28 -9.80 -10.09
N LEU A 138 -1.24 -9.43 -9.24
CA LEU A 138 -2.00 -8.18 -9.39
C LEU A 138 -1.10 -6.94 -9.23
N MET A 139 0.03 -7.07 -8.53
CA MET A 139 1.11 -6.07 -8.53
C MET A 139 2.02 -6.25 -9.75
N GLY A 140 1.42 -6.38 -10.93
CA GLY A 140 2.10 -6.54 -12.20
C GLY A 140 2.55 -5.22 -12.82
N ALA A 141 3.01 -5.29 -14.08
CA ALA A 141 3.56 -4.15 -14.80
C ALA A 141 2.60 -2.94 -14.87
N GLU A 142 1.30 -3.18 -15.02
CA GLU A 142 0.29 -2.12 -15.12
C GLU A 142 0.11 -1.35 -13.81
N ALA A 143 -0.09 -2.04 -12.69
CA ALA A 143 -0.20 -1.42 -11.36
C ALA A 143 1.09 -0.68 -10.97
N VAL A 144 2.26 -1.26 -11.26
CA VAL A 144 3.56 -0.62 -11.03
C VAL A 144 3.71 0.64 -11.91
N SER A 145 3.27 0.58 -13.16
CA SER A 145 3.30 1.73 -14.08
C SER A 145 2.41 2.87 -13.57
N LEU A 146 1.23 2.56 -13.06
CA LEU A 146 0.33 3.54 -12.44
C LEU A 146 0.96 4.22 -11.24
N LEU A 147 1.51 3.45 -10.29
CA LEU A 147 2.18 3.99 -9.11
C LEU A 147 3.35 4.90 -9.48
N ARG A 148 4.15 4.52 -10.47
CA ARG A 148 5.22 5.38 -11.01
C ARG A 148 4.66 6.63 -11.69
N GLY A 149 3.56 6.50 -12.42
CA GLY A 149 2.83 7.61 -13.03
C GLY A 149 2.29 8.62 -12.00
N PHE A 150 1.93 8.14 -10.81
CA PHE A 150 1.55 8.96 -9.65
C PHE A 150 2.76 9.62 -8.96
N GLY A 151 3.99 9.35 -9.41
CA GLY A 151 5.21 9.96 -8.88
C GLY A 151 5.86 9.16 -7.76
N PHE A 152 5.35 7.98 -7.41
CA PHE A 152 6.06 7.09 -6.48
C PHE A 152 7.31 6.53 -7.12
N ARG A 153 8.35 6.37 -6.29
CA ARG A 153 9.52 5.60 -6.69
C ARG A 153 9.27 4.14 -6.38
N VAL A 154 9.13 3.34 -7.43
CA VAL A 154 8.82 1.92 -7.34
C VAL A 154 9.96 1.11 -7.95
N GLU A 155 10.57 0.24 -7.16
CA GLU A 155 11.55 -0.74 -7.62
C GLU A 155 10.92 -2.14 -7.59
N VAL A 156 11.16 -2.92 -8.64
CA VAL A 156 10.68 -4.30 -8.76
C VAL A 156 11.88 -5.21 -8.56
N PHE A 157 11.81 -6.07 -7.55
CA PHE A 157 12.84 -7.04 -7.22
C PHE A 157 12.41 -8.39 -7.77
N GLU A 158 13.21 -8.94 -8.69
CA GLU A 158 12.98 -10.27 -9.26
C GLU A 158 13.39 -11.35 -8.26
N SER A 159 12.62 -12.44 -8.17
CA SER A 159 13.07 -13.63 -7.44
C SER A 159 14.22 -14.25 -8.24
N VAL A 160 15.45 -14.08 -7.75
CA VAL A 160 16.59 -14.83 -8.30
C VAL A 160 16.35 -16.30 -7.98
N ASN A 161 16.20 -17.14 -9.01
CA ASN A 161 16.25 -18.59 -8.86
C ASN A 161 17.65 -18.95 -8.33
N LEU A 162 17.78 -19.14 -7.02
CA LEU A 162 19.00 -19.60 -6.34
C LEU A 162 19.11 -21.12 -6.36
#